data_AF-A0A9P3LJN4-F1
#
_entry.id   AF-A0A9P3LJN4-F1
#
_cell.length_a   1.000
_cell.length_b   1.000
_cell.length_c   1.000
_cell.angle_alpha   90.00
_cell.angle_beta   90.00
_cell.angle_gamma   90.00
#
_symmetry.space_group_name_H-M   'P 1'
#
loop_
_entity.id
_entity.type
_entity.pdbx_description
1 polymer ?
#
loop_
_entity_poly.entity_id
_entity_poly.type
_entity_poly.pdbx_seq_one_letter_code
_entity_poly.pdbx_strand_id
1 'polypeptide(L)'
;MDARLPEEILREVLAHNILVEHDHFFRFHGHIERYHPPAPTRCSDLLLVSKRWLRVGTPLLYECVKLSTAEHAAAVATLLRAHPHVGQAVRCIRLVRGGALGKELALVAQCVPKLQSIFISLDIKSKNSFIGLKKSLPLLRPTNLIVEKTGWRENRKVVEVRSLVHAAIKEQWTSLRSLTVSAWCSPIEQNEKFINALMQSPVEEFVYRGCFPGQWIAKGVLEKILRQSHVKRIICRGLLHEKWTRQALQENGFSDADIQRFSFVHDSMDDFRISLSPAAEESAITPWIISDEED
;
A
#
# COMPACT_ATOMS: atom_id res chain seq x y z
N MET A 1 -38.38 9.04 27.12
CA MET A 1 -37.65 10.05 26.31
C MET A 1 -36.41 9.36 25.79
N ASP A 2 -36.31 9.15 24.48
CA ASP A 2 -35.14 8.46 23.92
C ASP A 2 -33.95 9.41 23.91
N ALA A 3 -33.00 9.20 24.84
CA ALA A 3 -31.70 9.85 24.81
C ALA A 3 -30.88 9.32 23.62
N ARG A 4 -31.19 9.83 22.42
CA ARG A 4 -30.50 9.45 21.19
C ARG A 4 -29.06 9.95 21.26
N LEU A 5 -28.12 9.02 21.41
CA LEU A 5 -26.68 9.26 21.29
C LEU A 5 -26.38 10.17 20.07
N PRO A 6 -25.57 11.24 20.16
CA PRO A 6 -25.24 12.09 19.01
C PRO A 6 -24.58 11.33 17.85
N GLU A 7 -24.55 11.89 16.63
CA GLU A 7 -23.97 11.19 15.46
C GLU A 7 -22.45 11.16 15.52
N GLU A 8 -21.85 12.13 16.21
CA GLU A 8 -20.45 12.29 16.49
C GLU A 8 -19.96 11.14 17.37
N ILE A 9 -20.62 10.90 18.51
CA ILE A 9 -20.28 9.80 19.43
C ILE A 9 -20.56 8.44 18.78
N LEU A 10 -21.65 8.32 18.00
CA LEU A 10 -21.90 7.10 17.21
C LEU A 10 -20.79 6.86 16.17
N ARG A 11 -20.31 7.91 15.50
CA ARG A 11 -19.20 7.85 14.54
C ARG A 11 -17.90 7.43 15.23
N GLU A 12 -17.60 7.93 16.43
CA GLU A 12 -16.41 7.54 17.19
C GLU A 12 -16.45 6.06 17.60
N VAL A 13 -17.57 5.59 18.15
CA VAL A 13 -17.78 4.17 18.49
C VAL A 13 -17.63 3.29 17.25
N LEU A 14 -18.23 3.67 16.12
CA LEU A 14 -18.10 2.94 14.86
C LEU A 14 -16.68 2.99 14.29
N ALA A 15 -15.97 4.12 14.39
CA ALA A 15 -14.61 4.27 13.89
C ALA A 15 -13.67 3.29 14.61
N HIS A 16 -13.77 3.17 15.93
CA HIS A 16 -12.95 2.23 16.70
C HIS A 16 -13.14 0.75 16.30
N ASN A 17 -14.32 0.38 15.79
CA ASN A 17 -14.67 -1.02 15.47
C ASN A 17 -14.61 -1.37 13.97
N ILE A 18 -14.59 -0.37 13.07
CA ILE A 18 -14.75 -0.56 11.62
C ILE A 18 -13.61 0.06 10.82
N LEU A 19 -13.05 1.18 11.28
CA LEU A 19 -11.98 1.88 10.55
C LEU A 19 -10.68 1.07 10.65
N VAL A 20 -9.99 0.88 9.52
CA VAL A 20 -8.67 0.25 9.50
C VAL A 20 -7.61 1.33 9.38
N GLU A 21 -6.74 1.40 10.38
CA GLU A 21 -5.57 2.28 10.40
C GLU A 21 -4.73 2.12 9.13
N HIS A 22 -4.25 3.24 8.58
CA HIS A 22 -3.61 3.25 7.26
C HIS A 22 -2.29 2.47 7.27
N ASP A 23 -1.49 2.53 8.35
CA ASP A 23 -0.26 1.72 8.49
C ASP A 23 -0.55 0.22 8.48
N HIS A 24 -1.65 -0.22 9.10
CA HIS A 24 -2.09 -1.62 9.03
C HIS A 24 -2.63 -1.96 7.63
N PHE A 25 -3.47 -1.10 7.05
CA PHE A 25 -4.03 -1.31 5.71
C PHE A 25 -2.94 -1.41 4.62
N PHE A 26 -1.84 -0.68 4.77
CA PHE A 26 -0.69 -0.70 3.87
C PHE A 26 0.48 -1.58 4.35
N ARG A 27 0.28 -2.41 5.38
CA ARG A 27 1.26 -3.40 5.83
C ARG A 27 1.61 -4.34 4.67
N PHE A 28 2.89 -4.39 4.32
CA PHE A 28 3.41 -5.21 3.22
C PHE A 28 3.18 -6.71 3.51
N HIS A 29 2.92 -7.50 2.47
CA HIS A 29 2.85 -8.96 2.52
C HIS A 29 4.27 -9.51 2.75
N GLY A 30 4.76 -9.42 3.98
CA GLY A 30 5.99 -10.09 4.39
C GLY A 30 5.80 -11.61 4.45
N HIS A 31 6.91 -12.35 4.56
CA HIS A 31 6.88 -13.80 4.83
C HIS A 31 6.23 -14.18 6.18
N ILE A 32 5.83 -13.18 6.98
CA ILE A 32 5.35 -13.29 8.36
C ILE A 32 3.81 -13.21 8.44
N GLU A 33 3.08 -13.13 7.32
CA GLU A 33 1.59 -13.23 7.31
C GLU A 33 1.04 -14.49 8.01
N ARG A 34 1.86 -15.54 8.18
CA ARG A 34 1.52 -16.77 8.92
C ARG A 34 1.45 -16.61 10.45
N TYR A 35 1.95 -15.50 10.99
CA TYR A 35 2.28 -15.40 12.40
C TYR A 35 1.66 -14.21 13.14
N HIS A 36 1.28 -13.14 12.44
CA HIS A 36 0.51 -12.08 13.09
C HIS A 36 -0.87 -12.62 13.47
N PRO A 37 -1.45 -12.19 14.62
CA PRO A 37 -2.86 -12.42 14.86
C PRO A 37 -3.67 -11.86 13.67
N PRO A 38 -4.77 -12.52 13.28
CA PRO A 38 -5.61 -12.01 12.20
C PRO A 38 -6.00 -10.56 12.49
N ALA A 39 -5.97 -9.72 11.47
CA ALA A 39 -6.39 -8.33 11.60
C ALA A 39 -7.79 -8.30 12.26
N PRO A 40 -8.02 -7.43 13.26
CA PRO A 40 -9.25 -7.45 14.05
C PRO A 40 -10.45 -7.42 13.09
N THR A 41 -11.31 -8.42 13.22
CA THR A 41 -12.43 -8.63 12.30
C THR A 41 -13.25 -7.35 12.25
N ARG A 42 -13.34 -6.72 11.08
CA ARG A 42 -14.18 -5.53 10.91
C ARG A 42 -15.60 -5.90 11.30
N CYS A 43 -16.15 -5.26 12.34
CA CYS A 43 -17.49 -5.55 12.83
C CYS A 43 -18.56 -4.91 11.91
N SER A 44 -18.65 -5.36 10.65
CA SER A 44 -19.64 -4.88 9.68
C SER A 44 -21.07 -5.10 10.14
N ASP A 45 -21.30 -6.10 10.99
CA ASP A 45 -22.62 -6.44 11.55
C ASP A 45 -23.19 -5.30 12.42
N LEU A 46 -22.32 -4.42 12.96
CA LEU A 46 -22.74 -3.19 13.63
C LEU A 46 -23.56 -2.29 12.70
N LEU A 47 -23.32 -2.32 11.39
CA LEU A 47 -24.08 -1.56 10.41
C LEU A 47 -25.52 -2.07 10.25
N LEU A 48 -25.80 -3.32 10.65
CA LEU A 48 -27.11 -3.95 10.56
C LEU A 48 -28.03 -3.58 11.75
N VAL A 49 -27.47 -3.03 12.83
CA VAL A 49 -28.22 -2.64 14.05
C VAL A 49 -29.33 -1.64 13.75
N SER A 50 -29.09 -0.67 12.86
CA SER A 50 -30.12 0.26 12.39
C SER A 50 -29.72 1.02 11.13
N LYS A 51 -30.71 1.59 10.42
CA LYS A 51 -30.48 2.51 9.28
C LYS A 51 -29.56 3.69 9.62
N ARG A 52 -29.52 4.12 10.89
CA ARG A 52 -28.63 5.19 11.35
C ARG A 52 -27.18 4.73 11.49
N TRP A 53 -26.97 3.55 12.07
CA TRP A 53 -25.65 2.92 12.17
C TRP A 53 -25.08 2.64 10.78
N LEU A 54 -25.91 2.11 9.86
CA LEU A 54 -25.55 1.96 8.45
C LEU A 54 -25.09 3.30 7.84
N ARG A 55 -25.93 4.34 7.87
CA ARG A 55 -25.61 5.65 7.26
C ARG A 55 -24.33 6.28 7.81
N VAL A 56 -24.09 6.20 9.12
CA VAL A 56 -22.90 6.80 9.77
C VAL A 56 -21.65 5.94 9.53
N GLY A 57 -21.78 4.61 9.53
CA GLY A 57 -20.66 3.68 9.45
C GLY A 57 -20.24 3.25 8.05
N THR A 58 -21.12 3.30 7.03
CA THR A 58 -20.76 2.98 5.64
C THR A 58 -19.56 3.82 5.14
N PRO A 59 -19.49 5.15 5.35
CA PRO A 59 -18.30 5.93 4.98
C PRO A 59 -17.00 5.43 5.63
N LEU A 60 -17.05 4.96 6.89
CA LEU A 60 -15.89 4.45 7.63
C LEU A 60 -15.44 3.09 7.07
N LEU A 61 -16.38 2.20 6.78
CA LEU A 61 -16.11 0.86 6.21
C LEU A 61 -15.38 0.95 4.85
N TYR A 62 -15.78 1.92 4.03
CA TYR A 62 -15.24 2.12 2.67
C TYR A 62 -14.10 3.15 2.60
N GLU A 63 -13.60 3.68 3.71
CA GLU A 63 -12.43 4.58 3.67
C GLU A 63 -11.19 3.89 3.05
N CYS A 64 -11.00 2.61 3.38
CA CYS A 64 -9.88 1.78 2.95
C CYS A 64 -10.37 0.53 2.18
N VAL A 65 -10.23 0.54 0.85
CA VAL A 65 -10.77 -0.47 -0.08
C VAL A 65 -9.65 -1.35 -0.68
N LYS A 66 -9.67 -2.65 -0.37
CA LYS A 66 -8.74 -3.66 -0.92
C LYS A 66 -9.36 -4.30 -2.16
N LEU A 67 -8.76 -4.09 -3.34
CA LEU A 67 -9.18 -4.70 -4.59
C LEU A 67 -8.31 -5.93 -4.90
N SER A 68 -8.92 -7.11 -4.75
CA SER A 68 -8.25 -8.43 -4.81
C SER A 68 -8.42 -9.15 -6.15
N THR A 69 -9.59 -9.01 -6.80
CA THR A 69 -9.92 -9.66 -8.08
C THR A 69 -10.67 -8.70 -9.00
N ALA A 70 -10.89 -9.09 -10.26
CA ALA A 70 -11.62 -8.27 -11.24
C ALA A 70 -13.12 -8.21 -10.90
N GLU A 71 -13.69 -9.31 -10.45
CA GLU A 71 -15.09 -9.44 -10.03
C GLU A 71 -15.38 -8.56 -8.81
N HIS A 72 -14.47 -8.59 -7.82
CA HIS A 72 -14.55 -7.69 -6.66
C HIS A 72 -14.41 -6.22 -7.09
N ALA A 73 -13.51 -5.89 -8.01
CA ALA A 73 -13.41 -4.54 -8.56
C ALA A 73 -14.67 -4.10 -9.34
N ALA A 74 -15.35 -5.01 -10.05
CA ALA A 74 -16.62 -4.75 -10.73
C ALA A 74 -17.77 -4.50 -9.74
N ALA A 75 -17.83 -5.29 -8.66
CA ALA A 75 -18.80 -5.12 -7.59
C ALA A 75 -18.62 -3.75 -6.89
N VAL A 76 -17.38 -3.41 -6.51
CA VAL A 76 -17.05 -2.09 -5.95
C VAL A 76 -17.38 -0.97 -6.94
N ALA A 77 -17.01 -1.07 -8.21
CA ALA A 77 -17.33 -0.07 -9.22
C ALA A 77 -18.86 0.12 -9.43
N THR A 78 -19.66 -0.92 -9.22
CA THR A 78 -21.12 -0.83 -9.29
C THR A 78 -21.70 -0.19 -8.04
N LEU A 79 -21.22 -0.58 -6.85
CA LEU A 79 -21.60 0.04 -5.58
C LEU A 79 -21.28 1.54 -5.54
N LEU A 80 -20.06 1.94 -5.93
CA LEU A 80 -19.64 3.34 -5.89
C LEU A 80 -20.39 4.22 -6.90
N ARG A 81 -20.83 3.67 -8.04
CA ARG A 81 -21.72 4.36 -8.99
C ARG A 81 -23.15 4.50 -8.45
N ALA A 82 -23.69 3.46 -7.80
CA ALA A 82 -25.01 3.51 -7.17
C ALA A 82 -25.04 4.45 -5.95
N HIS A 83 -23.91 4.59 -5.24
CA HIS A 83 -23.80 5.38 -4.02
C HIS A 83 -22.58 6.33 -4.07
N PRO A 84 -22.65 7.45 -4.81
CA PRO A 84 -21.51 8.37 -4.99
C PRO A 84 -20.93 8.93 -3.69
N HIS A 85 -21.73 9.05 -2.62
CA HIS A 85 -21.28 9.49 -1.31
C HIS A 85 -20.28 8.51 -0.67
N VAL A 86 -20.38 7.21 -0.97
CA VAL A 86 -19.40 6.19 -0.56
C VAL A 86 -18.08 6.39 -1.32
N GLY A 87 -18.16 6.70 -2.61
CA GLY A 87 -16.99 7.06 -3.43
C GLY A 87 -16.23 8.27 -2.89
N GLN A 88 -16.94 9.27 -2.36
CA GLN A 88 -16.32 10.41 -1.67
C GLN A 88 -15.69 10.06 -0.32
N ALA A 89 -16.04 8.94 0.29
CA ALA A 89 -15.46 8.48 1.55
C ALA A 89 -14.12 7.75 1.36
N VAL A 90 -13.90 7.10 0.21
CA VAL A 90 -12.65 6.37 -0.09
C VAL A 90 -11.44 7.31 0.00
N ARG A 91 -10.46 6.97 0.84
CA ARG A 91 -9.16 7.64 0.97
C ARG A 91 -8.02 6.74 0.53
N CYS A 92 -8.17 5.42 0.69
CA CYS A 92 -7.13 4.44 0.50
C CYS A 92 -7.58 3.30 -0.43
N ILE A 93 -6.79 3.00 -1.47
CA ILE A 93 -7.01 1.82 -2.34
C ILE A 93 -5.78 0.92 -2.30
N ARG A 94 -6.00 -0.39 -2.18
CA ARG A 94 -4.93 -1.40 -2.20
C ARG A 94 -5.17 -2.44 -3.29
N LEU A 95 -4.32 -2.45 -4.31
CA LEU A 95 -4.34 -3.39 -5.43
C LEU A 95 -3.45 -4.60 -5.09
N VAL A 96 -4.04 -5.80 -4.98
CA VAL A 96 -3.36 -6.99 -4.47
C VAL A 96 -3.22 -8.09 -5.52
N ARG A 97 -2.06 -8.77 -5.55
CA ARG A 97 -1.76 -9.97 -6.36
C ARG A 97 -2.11 -9.80 -7.86
N GLY A 98 -2.03 -8.56 -8.35
CA GLY A 98 -2.38 -8.14 -9.70
C GLY A 98 -3.82 -8.44 -10.16
N GLY A 99 -4.75 -8.76 -9.27
CA GLY A 99 -6.07 -9.27 -9.64
C GLY A 99 -7.06 -8.20 -10.09
N ALA A 100 -6.93 -6.97 -9.58
CA ALA A 100 -7.82 -5.85 -9.87
C ALA A 100 -7.23 -4.82 -10.86
N LEU A 101 -6.47 -5.27 -11.87
CA LEU A 101 -5.84 -4.41 -12.88
C LEU A 101 -6.64 -4.33 -14.21
N GLY A 102 -7.82 -4.94 -14.24
CA GLY A 102 -8.81 -4.93 -15.33
C GLY A 102 -9.56 -3.60 -15.48
N LYS A 103 -10.36 -3.48 -16.54
CA LYS A 103 -11.09 -2.25 -16.96
C LYS A 103 -11.91 -1.62 -15.83
N GLU A 104 -12.35 -2.43 -14.88
CA GLU A 104 -13.09 -2.11 -13.67
C GLU A 104 -12.35 -1.09 -12.80
N LEU A 105 -11.02 -1.15 -12.74
CA LEU A 105 -10.21 -0.20 -11.96
C LEU A 105 -10.34 1.24 -12.45
N ALA A 106 -10.56 1.45 -13.76
CA ALA A 106 -10.82 2.79 -14.30
C ALA A 106 -12.20 3.31 -13.88
N LEU A 107 -13.20 2.44 -13.72
CA LEU A 107 -14.52 2.81 -13.19
C LEU A 107 -14.44 3.16 -11.70
N VAL A 108 -13.69 2.38 -10.90
CA VAL A 108 -13.42 2.71 -9.50
C VAL A 108 -12.72 4.07 -9.41
N ALA A 109 -11.68 4.30 -10.20
CA ALA A 109 -10.92 5.56 -10.22
C ALA A 109 -11.78 6.80 -10.48
N GLN A 110 -12.77 6.70 -11.38
CA GLN A 110 -13.74 7.79 -11.64
C GLN A 110 -14.63 8.11 -10.43
N CYS A 111 -14.87 7.12 -9.55
CA CYS A 111 -15.77 7.27 -8.41
C CYS A 111 -15.06 7.71 -7.10
N VAL A 112 -13.73 7.80 -7.08
CA VAL A 112 -12.93 8.08 -5.85
C VAL A 112 -12.14 9.39 -5.93
N PRO A 113 -12.80 10.55 -6.13
CA PRO A 113 -12.12 11.84 -6.40
C PRO A 113 -11.27 12.37 -5.22
N LYS A 114 -11.41 11.78 -4.04
CA LYS A 114 -10.69 12.15 -2.80
C LYS A 114 -9.69 11.06 -2.36
N LEU A 115 -9.22 10.22 -3.29
CA LEU A 115 -8.18 9.22 -3.03
C LEU A 115 -6.86 9.91 -2.65
N GLN A 116 -6.32 9.56 -1.48
CA GLN A 116 -5.04 10.06 -0.96
C GLN A 116 -3.93 9.04 -1.13
N SER A 117 -4.18 7.78 -0.80
CA SER A 117 -3.15 6.76 -0.72
C SER A 117 -3.47 5.57 -1.63
N ILE A 118 -2.53 5.17 -2.48
CA ILE A 118 -2.65 3.97 -3.31
C ILE A 118 -1.50 3.00 -3.07
N PHE A 119 -1.85 1.73 -2.91
CA PHE A 119 -0.90 0.62 -2.83
C PHE A 119 -0.99 -0.26 -4.07
N ILE A 120 0.15 -0.55 -4.68
CA ILE A 120 0.28 -1.36 -5.90
C ILE A 120 1.22 -2.53 -5.63
N SER A 121 0.68 -3.76 -5.56
CA SER A 121 1.47 -4.98 -5.63
C SER A 121 1.85 -5.29 -7.09
N LEU A 122 3.17 -5.42 -7.32
CA LEU A 122 3.81 -5.82 -8.57
C LEU A 122 3.88 -7.34 -8.74
N ASP A 123 3.22 -8.13 -7.89
CA ASP A 123 3.15 -9.59 -7.98
C ASP A 123 2.08 -10.02 -9.01
N ILE A 124 2.33 -9.63 -10.26
CA ILE A 124 1.41 -9.73 -11.38
C ILE A 124 1.69 -11.03 -12.15
N LYS A 125 0.70 -11.92 -12.20
CA LYS A 125 0.78 -13.16 -12.97
C LYS A 125 0.75 -12.86 -14.47
N SER A 126 1.46 -13.66 -15.27
CA SER A 126 1.56 -13.52 -16.74
C SER A 126 0.21 -13.49 -17.46
N LYS A 127 -0.84 -14.12 -16.89
CA LYS A 127 -2.21 -14.10 -17.45
C LYS A 127 -3.00 -12.82 -17.18
N ASN A 128 -2.64 -12.01 -16.18
CA ASN A 128 -3.44 -10.85 -15.77
C ASN A 128 -3.32 -9.70 -16.79
N SER A 129 -4.42 -9.00 -17.08
CA SER A 129 -4.41 -7.78 -17.89
C SER A 129 -4.18 -6.55 -17.00
N PHE A 130 -3.35 -5.60 -17.46
CA PHE A 130 -3.12 -4.31 -16.79
C PHE A 130 -3.68 -3.10 -17.59
N ILE A 131 -4.53 -3.37 -18.60
CA ILE A 131 -5.15 -2.32 -19.43
C ILE A 131 -5.95 -1.32 -18.57
N GLY A 132 -6.61 -1.82 -17.52
CA GLY A 132 -7.34 -0.98 -16.57
C GLY A 132 -6.43 -0.10 -15.74
N LEU A 133 -5.29 -0.62 -15.27
CA LEU A 133 -4.27 0.19 -14.60
C LEU A 133 -3.79 1.32 -15.52
N LYS A 134 -3.42 1.03 -16.77
CA LYS A 134 -3.02 2.07 -17.74
C LYS A 134 -4.08 3.17 -17.92
N LYS A 135 -5.37 2.81 -17.88
CA LYS A 135 -6.49 3.77 -17.98
C LYS A 135 -6.81 4.49 -16.67
N SER A 136 -6.49 3.91 -15.51
CA SER A 136 -6.81 4.48 -14.20
C SER A 136 -5.75 5.45 -13.70
N LEU A 137 -4.45 5.21 -13.94
CA LEU A 137 -3.36 6.06 -13.42
C LEU A 137 -3.57 7.58 -13.69
N PRO A 138 -4.01 8.03 -14.89
CA PRO A 138 -4.24 9.46 -15.16
C PRO A 138 -5.46 10.06 -14.46
N LEU A 139 -6.37 9.21 -13.97
CA LEU A 139 -7.58 9.62 -13.25
C LEU A 139 -7.33 9.75 -11.74
N LEU A 140 -6.26 9.12 -11.24
CA LEU A 140 -5.87 9.14 -9.84
C LEU A 140 -4.94 10.30 -9.55
N ARG A 141 -5.07 10.90 -8.36
CA ARG A 141 -4.22 12.00 -7.87
C ARG A 141 -3.73 11.73 -6.43
N PRO A 142 -3.05 10.60 -6.18
CA PRO A 142 -2.62 10.23 -4.85
C PRO A 142 -1.59 11.22 -4.29
N THR A 143 -1.64 11.44 -2.98
CA THR A 143 -0.57 12.07 -2.19
C THR A 143 0.46 11.05 -1.73
N ASN A 144 0.08 9.77 -1.55
CA ASN A 144 0.96 8.70 -1.10
C ASN A 144 0.89 7.51 -2.06
N LEU A 145 2.05 7.04 -2.53
CA LEU A 145 2.18 5.81 -3.30
C LEU A 145 2.94 4.77 -2.48
N ILE A 146 2.42 3.54 -2.41
CA ILE A 146 3.11 2.39 -1.86
C ILE A 146 3.28 1.35 -2.97
N VAL A 147 4.52 0.96 -3.28
CA VAL A 147 4.83 -0.06 -4.29
C VAL A 147 5.48 -1.26 -3.62
N GLU A 148 4.83 -2.42 -3.78
CA GLU A 148 5.31 -3.69 -3.25
C GLU A 148 5.68 -4.65 -4.37
N LYS A 149 6.81 -5.33 -4.20
CA LYS A 149 7.12 -6.60 -4.84
C LYS A 149 7.42 -7.62 -3.73
N THR A 150 6.92 -8.85 -3.84
CA THR A 150 7.22 -9.96 -2.91
C THR A 150 7.98 -11.09 -3.59
N GLY A 151 7.72 -11.33 -4.88
CA GLY A 151 8.40 -12.38 -5.64
C GLY A 151 9.69 -11.93 -6.33
N TRP A 152 10.76 -12.71 -6.22
CA TRP A 152 12.03 -12.52 -6.93
C TRP A 152 11.92 -12.58 -8.46
N ARG A 153 10.94 -13.29 -8.99
CA ARG A 153 10.78 -13.46 -10.44
C ARG A 153 10.27 -12.16 -11.08
N GLU A 154 11.00 -11.68 -12.08
CA GLU A 154 10.50 -10.66 -13.01
C GLU A 154 9.73 -11.35 -14.16
N ASN A 155 8.75 -10.66 -14.71
CA ASN A 155 8.17 -11.02 -16.00
C ASN A 155 7.87 -9.73 -16.78
N ARG A 156 7.67 -9.85 -18.09
CA ARG A 156 7.45 -8.69 -18.98
C ARG A 156 6.34 -7.74 -18.48
N LYS A 157 5.25 -8.26 -17.90
CA LYS A 157 4.15 -7.43 -17.38
C LYS A 157 4.54 -6.65 -16.12
N VAL A 158 5.43 -7.19 -15.29
CA VAL A 158 5.99 -6.45 -14.13
C VAL A 158 6.82 -5.25 -14.61
N VAL A 159 7.66 -5.44 -15.64
CA VAL A 159 8.48 -4.37 -16.24
C VAL A 159 7.60 -3.31 -16.92
N GLU A 160 6.55 -3.74 -17.64
CA GLU A 160 5.58 -2.83 -18.27
C GLU A 160 4.78 -2.03 -17.23
N VAL A 161 4.28 -2.67 -16.16
CA VAL A 161 3.55 -1.97 -15.09
C VAL A 161 4.46 -1.05 -14.27
N ARG A 162 5.70 -1.47 -13.96
CA ARG A 162 6.73 -0.61 -13.36
C ARG A 162 6.95 0.65 -14.22
N SER A 163 7.08 0.49 -15.53
CA SER A 163 7.25 1.60 -16.48
C SER A 163 6.04 2.54 -16.49
N LEU A 164 4.81 2.02 -16.42
CA LEU A 164 3.59 2.84 -16.28
C LEU A 164 3.56 3.63 -14.97
N VAL A 165 3.96 3.01 -13.86
CA VAL A 165 4.03 3.69 -12.55
C VAL A 165 5.10 4.79 -12.56
N HIS A 166 6.27 4.55 -13.16
CA HIS A 166 7.30 5.59 -13.32
C HIS A 166 6.79 6.78 -14.16
N ALA A 167 6.09 6.52 -15.26
CA ALA A 167 5.48 7.58 -16.07
C ALA A 167 4.41 8.36 -15.28
N ALA A 168 3.56 7.68 -14.51
CA ALA A 168 2.54 8.36 -13.68
C ALA A 168 3.16 9.24 -12.57
N ILE A 169 4.19 8.75 -11.88
CA ILE A 169 4.96 9.52 -10.88
C ILE A 169 5.55 10.79 -11.49
N LYS A 170 6.13 10.68 -12.69
CA LYS A 170 6.79 11.78 -13.40
C LYS A 170 5.81 12.79 -14.01
N GLU A 171 4.75 12.32 -14.65
CA GLU A 171 3.98 13.12 -15.63
C GLU A 171 2.55 13.46 -15.16
N GLN A 172 2.00 12.72 -14.20
CA GLN A 172 0.57 12.76 -13.87
C GLN A 172 0.30 13.13 -12.39
N TRP A 173 1.11 12.62 -11.47
CA TRP A 173 0.86 12.73 -10.03
C TRP A 173 1.53 13.94 -9.39
N THR A 174 1.13 15.13 -9.83
CA THR A 174 1.60 16.43 -9.29
C THR A 174 1.28 16.64 -7.80
N SER A 175 0.32 15.88 -7.26
CA SER A 175 -0.04 15.86 -5.83
C SER A 175 0.75 14.85 -4.99
N LEU A 176 1.60 14.00 -5.59
CA LEU A 176 2.36 12.99 -4.87
C LEU A 176 3.38 13.65 -3.92
N ARG A 177 3.47 13.16 -2.68
CA ARG A 177 4.38 13.70 -1.64
C ARG A 177 5.18 12.61 -0.95
N SER A 178 4.60 11.44 -0.69
CA SER A 178 5.30 10.28 -0.13
C SER A 178 5.33 9.09 -1.09
N LEU A 179 6.48 8.42 -1.18
CA LEU A 179 6.70 7.24 -2.00
C LEU A 179 7.36 6.14 -1.16
N THR A 180 6.62 5.06 -0.90
CA THR A 180 7.09 3.88 -0.17
C THR A 180 7.38 2.72 -1.11
N VAL A 181 8.55 2.06 -0.97
CA VAL A 181 8.93 0.87 -1.76
C VAL A 181 9.41 -0.30 -0.88
N SER A 182 9.12 -1.54 -1.28
CA SER A 182 9.70 -2.73 -0.61
C SER A 182 11.15 -3.01 -1.01
N ALA A 183 11.88 -3.72 -0.14
CA ALA A 183 13.22 -4.25 -0.36
C ALA A 183 13.40 -4.92 -1.74
N TRP A 184 12.40 -5.70 -2.14
CA TRP A 184 12.44 -6.57 -3.34
C TRP A 184 12.09 -5.85 -4.64
N CYS A 185 11.93 -4.52 -4.62
CA CYS A 185 11.77 -3.73 -5.85
C CYS A 185 13.08 -3.58 -6.67
N SER A 186 14.22 -4.07 -6.16
CA SER A 186 15.50 -4.17 -6.89
C SER A 186 15.48 -5.33 -7.90
N PRO A 187 15.76 -5.05 -9.18
CA PRO A 187 17.15 -5.21 -9.63
C PRO A 187 17.79 -3.87 -10.04
N ILE A 188 18.96 -3.62 -9.43
CA ILE A 188 19.78 -2.40 -9.47
C ILE A 188 19.89 -1.69 -10.83
N GLU A 189 19.90 -2.43 -11.94
CA GLU A 189 20.07 -1.91 -13.30
C GLU A 189 18.84 -1.15 -13.83
N GLN A 190 17.63 -1.45 -13.34
CA GLN A 190 16.40 -0.76 -13.77
C GLN A 190 16.12 0.54 -12.99
N ASN A 191 16.98 0.86 -12.01
CA ASN A 191 16.78 2.00 -11.11
C ASN A 191 16.87 3.36 -11.81
N GLU A 192 17.59 3.51 -12.94
CA GLU A 192 17.74 4.84 -13.56
C GLU A 192 16.41 5.47 -13.98
N LYS A 193 15.49 4.67 -14.56
CA LYS A 193 14.14 5.16 -14.91
C LYS A 193 13.32 5.54 -13.66
N PHE A 194 13.53 4.84 -12.55
CA PHE A 194 12.87 5.14 -11.27
C PHE A 194 13.42 6.42 -10.64
N ILE A 195 14.75 6.55 -10.55
CA ILE A 195 15.45 7.73 -10.03
C ILE A 195 15.09 8.96 -10.88
N ASN A 196 15.13 8.85 -12.22
CA ASN A 196 14.76 9.93 -13.12
C ASN A 196 13.29 10.36 -12.96
N ALA A 197 12.38 9.41 -12.71
CA ALA A 197 10.98 9.74 -12.41
C ALA A 197 10.86 10.43 -11.04
N LEU A 198 11.56 9.94 -10.01
CA LEU A 198 11.57 10.51 -8.66
C LEU A 198 12.14 11.94 -8.64
N MET A 199 13.26 12.18 -9.32
CA MET A 199 13.88 13.51 -9.49
C MET A 199 12.95 14.52 -10.17
N GLN A 200 12.09 14.06 -11.07
CA GLN A 200 11.14 14.90 -11.81
C GLN A 200 9.76 14.96 -11.14
N SER A 201 9.59 14.32 -9.98
CA SER A 201 8.34 14.25 -9.24
C SER A 201 8.35 15.20 -8.03
N PRO A 202 7.17 15.63 -7.54
CA PRO A 202 7.05 16.46 -6.33
C PRO A 202 7.12 15.66 -5.02
N VAL A 203 7.73 14.48 -5.03
CA VAL A 203 7.91 13.64 -3.84
C VAL A 203 8.88 14.33 -2.87
N GLU A 204 8.40 14.58 -1.66
CA GLU A 204 9.16 15.19 -0.56
C GLU A 204 9.67 14.14 0.44
N GLU A 205 9.07 12.95 0.44
CA GLU A 205 9.40 11.85 1.32
C GLU A 205 9.58 10.54 0.55
N PHE A 206 10.74 9.91 0.74
CA PHE A 206 11.03 8.61 0.20
C PHE A 206 11.17 7.57 1.32
N VAL A 207 10.29 6.58 1.35
CA VAL A 207 10.28 5.52 2.37
C VAL A 207 10.79 4.21 1.76
N TYR A 208 11.90 3.72 2.27
CA TYR A 208 12.43 2.40 1.93
C TYR A 208 12.11 1.41 3.06
N ARG A 209 11.32 0.36 2.77
CA ARG A 209 11.02 -0.70 3.73
C ARG A 209 11.79 -1.97 3.37
N GLY A 210 12.92 -2.20 4.05
CA GLY A 210 13.81 -3.30 3.71
C GLY A 210 15.03 -3.46 4.59
N CYS A 211 15.73 -4.58 4.39
CA CYS A 211 16.80 -5.03 5.27
C CYS A 211 18.16 -4.37 5.02
N PHE A 212 18.51 -3.98 3.80
CA PHE A 212 19.88 -3.54 3.47
C PHE A 212 19.95 -2.31 2.55
N PRO A 213 19.93 -1.08 3.10
CA PRO A 213 20.18 0.13 2.32
C PRO A 213 21.58 0.16 1.70
N GLY A 214 22.53 -0.64 2.22
CA GLY A 214 23.90 -0.77 1.68
C GLY A 214 23.98 -1.04 0.18
N GLN A 215 23.04 -1.79 -0.41
CA GLN A 215 23.01 -1.98 -1.88
C GLN A 215 22.66 -0.70 -2.65
N TRP A 216 21.83 0.17 -2.07
CA TRP A 216 21.43 1.44 -2.67
C TRP A 216 22.52 2.51 -2.46
N ILE A 217 23.21 2.46 -1.32
CA ILE A 217 24.39 3.28 -1.02
C ILE A 217 25.52 2.94 -1.99
N ALA A 218 25.96 1.67 -2.05
CA ALA A 218 27.07 1.21 -2.89
C ALA A 218 26.83 1.30 -4.42
N LYS A 219 25.64 1.72 -4.83
CA LYS A 219 25.27 1.98 -6.23
C LYS A 219 24.95 3.46 -6.51
N GLY A 220 25.23 4.35 -5.57
CA GLY A 220 24.99 5.80 -5.69
C GLY A 220 23.51 6.18 -5.82
N VAL A 221 22.57 5.27 -5.50
CA VAL A 221 21.14 5.51 -5.69
C VAL A 221 20.65 6.55 -4.68
N LEU A 222 21.00 6.40 -3.40
CA LEU A 222 20.62 7.37 -2.37
C LEU A 222 21.33 8.71 -2.56
N GLU A 223 22.56 8.71 -3.05
CA GLU A 223 23.32 9.93 -3.39
C GLU A 223 22.61 10.74 -4.50
N LYS A 224 22.21 10.08 -5.59
CA LYS A 224 21.42 10.69 -6.68
C LYS A 224 20.09 11.26 -6.16
N ILE A 225 19.38 10.51 -5.32
CA ILE A 225 18.11 10.96 -4.71
C ILE A 225 18.35 12.22 -3.84
N LEU A 226 19.31 12.20 -2.92
CA LEU A 226 19.57 13.31 -2.01
C LEU A 226 20.04 14.58 -2.72
N ARG A 227 20.85 14.45 -3.78
CA ARG A 227 21.41 15.59 -4.53
C ARG A 227 20.45 16.23 -5.53
N GLN A 228 19.52 15.46 -6.11
CA GLN A 228 18.83 15.87 -7.34
C GLN A 228 17.30 15.80 -7.28
N SER A 229 16.71 15.70 -6.09
CA SER A 229 15.25 15.62 -5.93
C SER A 229 14.71 16.56 -4.87
N HIS A 230 13.39 16.78 -4.91
CA HIS A 230 12.64 17.48 -3.87
C HIS A 230 12.50 16.68 -2.55
N VAL A 231 13.09 15.47 -2.46
CA VAL A 231 13.02 14.61 -1.28
C VAL A 231 13.74 15.26 -0.10
N LYS A 232 12.97 15.81 0.84
CA LYS A 232 13.45 16.42 2.09
C LYS A 232 13.87 15.32 3.08
N ARG A 233 13.13 14.22 3.13
CA ARG A 233 13.28 13.14 4.12
C ARG A 233 13.36 11.75 3.46
N ILE A 234 14.32 10.95 3.90
CA ILE A 234 14.36 9.51 3.62
C ILE A 234 13.98 8.77 4.90
N ILE A 235 12.98 7.88 4.84
CA ILE A 235 12.59 7.04 5.98
C ILE A 235 13.03 5.61 5.70
N CYS A 236 13.88 5.08 6.57
CA CYS A 236 14.21 3.66 6.60
C CYS A 236 13.25 2.96 7.58
N ARG A 237 12.35 2.12 7.06
CA ARG A 237 11.46 1.25 7.86
C ARG A 237 12.00 -0.18 7.90
N GLY A 238 12.12 -0.74 9.10
CA GLY A 238 12.54 -2.13 9.31
C GLY A 238 13.40 -2.34 10.56
N LEU A 239 13.95 -3.53 10.70
CA LEU A 239 14.63 -3.99 11.93
C LEU A 239 16.15 -3.78 11.92
N LEU A 240 16.73 -3.45 10.78
CA LEU A 240 18.19 -3.44 10.62
C LEU A 240 18.79 -2.07 10.89
N HIS A 241 19.89 -2.12 11.64
CA HIS A 241 20.21 -1.11 12.63
C HIS A 241 20.51 0.26 12.02
N GLU A 242 19.89 1.30 12.58
CA GLU A 242 20.21 2.71 12.34
C GLU A 242 21.73 2.95 12.33
N LYS A 243 22.43 2.42 13.34
CA LYS A 243 23.90 2.47 13.45
C LYS A 243 24.62 1.98 12.18
N TRP A 244 24.24 0.82 11.65
CA TRP A 244 24.84 0.25 10.44
C TRP A 244 24.54 1.09 9.21
N THR A 245 23.33 1.63 9.09
CA THR A 245 22.96 2.49 7.96
C THR A 245 23.73 3.81 8.01
N ARG A 246 23.82 4.45 9.18
CA ARG A 246 24.60 5.67 9.39
C ARG A 246 26.09 5.45 9.12
N GLN A 247 26.67 4.35 9.62
CA GLN A 247 28.05 3.97 9.34
C GLN A 247 28.28 3.77 7.84
N ALA A 248 27.43 3.01 7.15
CA ALA A 248 27.56 2.80 5.70
C ALA A 248 27.45 4.11 4.89
N LEU A 249 26.61 5.06 5.32
CA LEU A 249 26.54 6.39 4.70
C LEU A 249 27.84 7.18 4.92
N GLN A 250 28.41 7.16 6.13
CA GLN A 250 29.69 7.81 6.44
C GLN A 250 30.86 7.20 5.63
N GLU A 251 30.95 5.88 5.58
CA GLU A 251 31.97 5.14 4.81
C GLU A 251 31.87 5.39 3.29
N ASN A 252 30.69 5.79 2.79
CA ASN A 252 30.47 6.17 1.39
C ASN A 252 30.46 7.69 1.17
N GLY A 253 30.99 8.48 2.11
CA GLY A 253 31.24 9.91 1.93
C GLY A 253 30.01 10.82 1.94
N PHE A 254 28.88 10.37 2.50
CA PHE A 254 27.72 11.23 2.74
C PHE A 254 28.02 12.23 3.85
N SER A 255 27.58 13.48 3.70
CA SER A 255 27.78 14.50 4.72
C SER A 255 26.90 14.26 5.95
N ASP A 256 27.26 14.81 7.12
CA ASP A 256 26.40 14.73 8.31
C ASP A 256 25.02 15.37 8.06
N ALA A 257 24.94 16.40 7.23
CA ALA A 257 23.67 17.02 6.81
C ALA A 257 22.81 16.08 5.95
N ASP A 258 23.43 15.29 5.05
CA ASP A 258 22.73 14.24 4.31
C ASP A 258 22.25 13.11 5.23
N ILE A 259 23.09 12.70 6.20
CA ILE A 259 22.78 11.66 7.20
C ILE A 259 21.64 12.10 8.13
N GLN A 260 21.50 13.40 8.42
CA GLN A 260 20.38 13.96 9.20
C GLN A 260 19.04 13.92 8.45
N ARG A 261 19.03 13.81 7.11
CA ARG A 261 17.79 13.62 6.32
C ARG A 261 17.21 12.21 6.43
N PHE A 262 17.94 11.27 7.05
CA PHE A 262 17.48 9.91 7.32
C PHE A 262 16.77 9.81 8.67
N SER A 263 15.51 9.37 8.63
CA SER A 263 14.71 8.98 9.79
C SER A 263 14.60 7.45 9.85
N PHE A 264 14.77 6.87 11.04
CA PHE A 264 14.72 5.43 11.27
C PHE A 264 13.46 5.08 12.04
N VAL A 265 12.59 4.27 11.43
CA VAL A 265 11.33 3.84 12.02
C VAL A 265 11.40 2.33 12.20
N HIS A 266 11.50 1.92 13.45
CA HIS A 266 11.51 0.53 13.85
C HIS A 266 10.06 0.01 13.82
N ASP A 267 9.76 -0.89 12.88
CA ASP A 267 8.56 -1.73 12.98
C ASP A 267 8.70 -2.58 14.27
N SER A 268 7.65 -2.69 15.10
CA SER A 268 7.76 -3.29 16.45
C SER A 268 8.23 -4.75 16.41
N MET A 269 9.08 -5.17 17.35
CA MET A 269 9.68 -6.51 17.38
C MET A 269 8.68 -7.68 17.46
N ASP A 270 7.43 -7.42 17.88
CA ASP A 270 6.35 -8.41 17.83
C ASP A 270 6.07 -8.90 16.40
N ASP A 271 6.34 -8.07 15.38
CA ASP A 271 6.26 -8.45 13.97
C ASP A 271 7.41 -9.40 13.52
N PHE A 272 8.35 -9.80 14.40
CA PHE A 272 9.51 -10.62 14.00
C PHE A 272 9.85 -11.81 14.89
N ARG A 273 9.56 -11.76 16.20
CA ARG A 273 9.90 -12.86 17.15
C ARG A 273 9.34 -14.22 16.73
N ILE A 274 8.23 -14.21 16.00
CA ILE A 274 7.52 -15.42 15.58
C ILE A 274 8.15 -16.06 14.32
N SER A 275 8.99 -15.33 13.58
CA SER A 275 9.66 -15.83 12.36
C SER A 275 11.02 -16.53 12.57
N LEU A 276 11.51 -16.58 13.81
CA LEU A 276 12.83 -17.13 14.15
C LEU A 276 12.78 -18.31 15.15
N SER A 277 11.62 -18.96 15.34
CA SER A 277 11.54 -20.23 16.07
C SER A 277 11.78 -21.41 15.12
N PRO A 278 12.87 -22.18 15.28
CA PRO A 278 13.17 -23.34 14.45
C PRO A 278 12.55 -24.63 15.02
N ALA A 279 11.24 -24.63 15.30
CA ALA A 279 10.48 -25.82 15.71
C ALA A 279 8.96 -25.61 15.58
N ALA A 280 8.37 -26.16 14.51
CA ALA A 280 6.97 -26.62 14.41
C ALA A 280 6.68 -27.09 12.96
N GLU A 281 7.10 -28.31 12.64
CA GLU A 281 6.40 -29.09 11.61
C GLU A 281 5.12 -29.68 12.21
N GLU A 282 4.26 -30.21 11.33
CA GLU A 282 3.02 -30.97 11.60
C GLU A 282 1.69 -30.22 11.86
N SER A 283 0.67 -30.71 11.14
CA SER A 283 -0.76 -30.75 11.49
C SER A 283 -1.61 -29.46 11.60
N ALA A 284 -2.35 -29.12 10.53
CA ALA A 284 -3.73 -28.59 10.65
C ALA A 284 -4.53 -28.66 9.33
N ILE A 285 -5.74 -29.25 9.42
CA ILE A 285 -6.63 -29.67 8.32
C ILE A 285 -8.10 -29.54 8.83
N THR A 286 -9.14 -29.10 8.09
CA THR A 286 -9.20 -28.72 6.65
C THR A 286 -9.83 -27.34 6.35
N PRO A 287 -11.16 -27.08 6.54
CA PRO A 287 -11.88 -26.45 5.42
C PRO A 287 -12.73 -25.21 5.72
N TRP A 288 -12.89 -24.37 4.70
CA TRP A 288 -14.11 -23.60 4.45
C TRP A 288 -14.42 -23.58 2.95
N ILE A 289 -15.15 -24.61 2.50
CA ILE A 289 -15.97 -24.58 1.28
C ILE A 289 -17.36 -25.00 1.74
N ILE A 290 -18.31 -24.06 1.72
CA ILE A 290 -19.72 -24.41 1.69
C ILE A 290 -20.06 -24.56 0.21
N SER A 291 -20.40 -25.79 -0.16
CA SER A 291 -21.06 -26.12 -1.42
C SER A 291 -22.54 -25.79 -1.30
N ASP A 292 -23.07 -25.02 -2.24
CA ASP A 292 -24.48 -25.03 -2.59
C ASP A 292 -24.58 -25.40 -4.08
N GLU A 293 -25.05 -26.61 -4.35
CA GLU A 293 -25.60 -27.10 -5.62
C GLU A 293 -27.11 -27.41 -5.38
N GLU A 294 -27.86 -27.68 -6.45
CA GLU A 294 -29.34 -27.78 -6.53
C GLU A 294 -30.02 -26.38 -6.67
N ASP A 295 -30.80 -26.07 -7.72
CA ASP A 295 -31.30 -26.85 -8.88
C ASP A 295 -30.77 -26.35 -10.25
#